data_AF-A0A6B3GFH8-F1
#
_entry.id   AF-A0A6B3GFH8-F1
#
_cell.length_a   1.000
_cell.length_b   1.000
_cell.length_c   1.000
_cell.angle_alpha   90.00
_cell.angle_beta   90.00
_cell.angle_gamma   90.00
#
_symmetry.space_group_name_H-M   'P 1'
#
loop_
_entity.id
_entity.type
_entity.pdbx_description
1 polymer ?
#
loop_
_entity_poly.entity_id
_entity_poly.type
_entity_poly.pdbx_seq_one_letter_code
_entity_poly.pdbx_strand_id
1 'polypeptide(L)'
;GDRDDIFSRGFICPKGASFGGLDADPDRLRVPLVRGDDGELREAAWGEAFDRIAARIPDLVKAHGPQAVGVVLGNPNVHTMAGSLYPPLLLGALRTRNVFT
;
A
#
# COMPACT_ATOMS: atom_id res chain seq x y z
N GLY A 1 -21.56 8.66 -14.85
CA GLY A 1 -21.17 7.32 -15.31
C GLY A 1 -21.21 7.29 -16.83
N ASP A 2 -20.71 6.21 -17.41
CA ASP A 2 -20.85 5.93 -18.84
C ASP A 2 -22.32 5.63 -19.16
N ARG A 3 -22.91 6.41 -20.08
CA ARG A 3 -24.34 6.28 -20.45
C ARG A 3 -24.62 4.99 -21.23
N ASP A 4 -23.61 4.45 -21.90
CA ASP A 4 -23.72 3.26 -22.74
C ASP A 4 -23.42 1.96 -21.96
N ASP A 5 -23.03 2.08 -20.69
CA ASP A 5 -22.77 0.93 -19.82
C ASP A 5 -24.05 0.10 -19.59
N ILE A 6 -23.99 -1.19 -19.96
CA ILE A 6 -25.14 -2.10 -19.96
C ILE A 6 -25.74 -2.35 -18.58
N PHE A 7 -24.94 -2.16 -17.52
CA PHE A 7 -25.34 -2.43 -16.14
C PHE A 7 -25.91 -1.19 -15.46
N SER A 8 -25.14 -0.09 -15.47
CA SER A 8 -25.44 1.14 -14.74
C SER A 8 -26.22 2.18 -15.54
N ARG A 9 -26.20 2.11 -16.89
CA ARG A 9 -26.87 3.08 -17.79
C ARG A 9 -26.58 4.53 -17.41
N GLY A 10 -25.34 4.83 -17.04
CA GLY A 10 -24.89 6.16 -16.63
C GLY A 10 -25.00 6.47 -15.14
N PHE A 11 -25.70 5.64 -14.34
CA PHE A 11 -25.80 5.84 -12.91
C PHE A 11 -24.43 5.74 -12.24
N ILE A 12 -24.15 6.69 -11.34
CA ILE A 12 -22.96 6.66 -10.49
C ILE A 12 -23.39 7.03 -9.07
N CYS A 13 -22.99 6.23 -8.09
CA CYS A 13 -23.26 6.55 -6.69
C CYS A 13 -22.41 7.74 -6.23
N PRO A 14 -22.78 8.46 -5.15
CA PRO A 14 -22.02 9.61 -4.66
C PRO A 14 -20.54 9.30 -4.37
N LYS A 15 -20.25 8.08 -3.89
CA LYS A 15 -18.88 7.62 -3.65
C LYS A 15 -18.06 7.53 -4.93
N GLY A 16 -18.62 6.96 -6.00
CA GLY A 16 -17.92 6.86 -7.29
C GLY A 16 -17.75 8.23 -7.92
N ALA A 17 -18.74 9.12 -7.76
CA ALA A 17 -18.69 10.48 -8.29
C ALA A 17 -17.57 11.33 -7.66
N SER A 18 -17.12 10.99 -6.44
CA SER A 18 -16.05 11.73 -5.74
C SER A 18 -14.63 11.26 -6.06
N PHE A 19 -14.43 10.14 -6.77
CA PHE A 19 -13.09 9.56 -6.97
C PHE A 19 -12.12 10.48 -7.72
N GLY A 20 -12.61 11.29 -8.67
CA GLY A 20 -11.76 12.26 -9.35
C GLY A 20 -11.16 13.32 -8.42
N GLY A 21 -11.92 13.73 -7.39
CA GLY A 21 -11.42 14.65 -6.37
C GLY A 21 -10.38 14.00 -5.47
N LEU A 22 -10.58 12.73 -5.08
CA LEU A 22 -9.62 11.99 -4.27
C LEU A 22 -8.30 11.74 -5.02
N ASP A 23 -8.36 11.43 -6.32
CA ASP A 23 -7.16 11.21 -7.13
C ASP A 23 -6.34 12.50 -7.33
N ALA A 24 -7.03 13.63 -7.46
CA ALA A 24 -6.45 14.97 -7.66
C ALA A 24 -6.15 15.72 -6.35
N ASP A 25 -6.34 15.10 -5.19
CA ASP A 25 -6.13 15.73 -3.89
C ASP A 25 -4.67 16.20 -3.74
N PRO A 26 -4.43 17.49 -3.40
CA PRO A 26 -3.08 18.02 -3.24
C PRO A 26 -2.28 17.33 -2.12
N ASP A 27 -2.95 16.74 -1.13
CA ASP A 27 -2.33 16.04 0.00
C ASP A 27 -1.97 14.58 -0.34
N ARG A 28 -2.29 14.11 -1.54
CA ARG A 28 -1.94 12.76 -2.00
C ARG A 28 -0.43 12.56 -1.98
N LEU A 29 0.02 11.52 -1.27
CA LEU A 29 1.41 11.11 -1.25
C LEU A 29 1.86 10.64 -2.64
N ARG A 30 2.96 11.23 -3.13
CA ARG A 30 3.57 10.94 -4.44
C ARG A 30 4.98 10.37 -4.33
N VAL A 31 5.59 10.48 -3.15
CA VAL A 31 6.93 9.99 -2.84
C VAL A 31 6.92 9.30 -1.47
N PRO A 32 7.88 8.41 -1.19
CA PRO A 32 8.07 7.84 0.14
C PRO A 32 8.31 8.91 1.20
N LEU A 33 7.78 8.68 2.40
CA LEU A 33 8.12 9.44 3.59
C LEU A 33 8.89 8.55 4.56
N VAL A 34 10.00 9.05 5.09
CA VAL A 34 10.85 8.36 6.05
C VAL A 34 10.92 9.17 7.34
N ARG A 35 10.84 8.50 8.50
CA ARG A 35 10.89 9.15 9.81
C ARG A 35 12.32 9.45 10.23
N GLY A 36 12.66 10.70 10.50
CA GLY A 36 13.98 11.11 11.00
C GLY A 36 14.25 10.65 12.43
N ASP A 37 15.47 10.92 12.91
CA ASP A 37 15.86 10.67 14.31
C ASP A 37 15.17 11.65 15.28
N ASP A 38 14.73 12.80 14.76
CA ASP A 38 13.85 13.77 15.42
C ASP A 38 12.40 13.27 15.56
N GLY A 39 12.07 12.15 14.92
CA GLY A 39 10.73 11.57 14.93
C GLY A 39 9.80 12.13 13.87
N GLU A 40 10.23 13.08 13.04
CA GLU A 40 9.38 13.73 12.02
C GLU A 40 9.44 13.02 10.68
N LEU A 41 8.35 13.08 9.90
CA LEU A 41 8.30 12.52 8.54
C LEU A 41 8.87 13.52 7.54
N ARG A 42 9.77 13.03 6.67
CA ARG A 42 10.28 13.80 5.53
C ARG A 42 10.20 13.00 4.25
N GLU A 43 10.13 13.70 3.12
CA GLU A 43 10.25 13.07 1.80
C GLU A 43 11.60 12.35 1.66
N ALA A 44 11.58 11.24 0.90
CA ALA A 44 12.74 10.41 0.64
C ALA A 44 12.69 9.83 -0.77
N ALA A 45 13.85 9.48 -1.31
CA ALA A 45 13.92 8.68 -2.53
C ALA A 45 13.51 7.23 -2.24
N TRP A 46 13.03 6.52 -3.26
CA TRP A 46 12.68 5.10 -3.16
C TRP A 46 13.85 4.24 -2.68
N GLY A 47 15.08 4.51 -3.14
CA GLY A 47 16.28 3.81 -2.68
C GLY A 47 16.46 3.92 -1.17
N GLU A 48 16.41 5.13 -0.63
CA GLU A 48 16.53 5.37 0.82
C GLU A 48 15.44 4.64 1.63
N ALA A 49 14.20 4.67 1.16
CA ALA A 49 13.10 3.99 1.81
C ALA A 49 13.32 2.47 1.85
N PHE A 50 13.75 1.86 0.74
CA PHE A 50 14.04 0.44 0.68
C PHE A 50 15.28 0.05 1.47
N ASP A 51 16.35 0.85 1.45
CA ASP A 51 17.56 0.62 2.25
C ASP A 51 17.24 0.60 3.73
N ARG A 52 16.37 1.51 4.18
CA ARG A 52 15.93 1.54 5.58
C ARG A 52 15.11 0.31 5.97
N ILE A 53 14.23 -0.16 5.09
CA ILE A 53 13.47 -1.40 5.29
C ILE A 53 14.43 -2.60 5.37
N ALA A 54 15.37 -2.70 4.43
CA ALA A 54 16.35 -3.77 4.33
C ALA A 54 17.31 -3.80 5.52
N ALA A 55 17.64 -2.66 6.11
CA ALA A 55 18.49 -2.57 7.30
C ALA A 55 17.79 -2.97 8.61
N ARG A 56 16.46 -3.19 8.62
CA ARG A 56 15.69 -3.40 9.86
C ARG A 56 14.88 -4.69 9.87
N ILE A 57 14.10 -4.94 8.82
CA ILE A 57 13.18 -6.09 8.80
C ILE A 57 13.92 -7.44 8.86
N PRO A 58 14.97 -7.70 8.07
CA PRO A 58 15.67 -8.98 8.09
C PRO A 58 16.26 -9.31 9.47
N ASP A 59 16.83 -8.33 10.15
CA ASP A 59 17.41 -8.53 11.48
C ASP A 59 16.34 -8.86 12.54
N LEU A 60 15.18 -8.20 12.48
CA LEU A 60 14.03 -8.54 13.33
C LEU A 60 13.54 -9.97 13.07
N VAL A 61 13.42 -10.37 11.80
CA VAL A 61 13.02 -11.73 11.43
C VAL A 61 14.06 -12.76 11.87
N LYS A 62 15.36 -12.45 11.77
CA LYS A 62 16.44 -13.31 12.25
C LYS A 62 16.40 -13.50 13.76
N ALA A 63 16.11 -12.44 14.51
CA ALA A 63 16.09 -12.46 15.97
C ALA A 63 14.82 -13.09 16.55
N HIS A 64 13.66 -12.87 15.92
CA HIS A 64 12.34 -13.19 16.50
C HIS A 64 11.50 -14.14 15.64
N GLY A 65 12.02 -14.57 14.49
CA GLY A 65 11.33 -15.42 13.53
C GLY A 65 10.34 -14.66 12.64
N PRO A 66 9.77 -15.34 11.62
CA PRO A 66 8.89 -14.70 10.63
C PRO A 66 7.63 -14.05 11.19
N GLN A 67 7.14 -14.50 12.36
CA GLN A 67 5.91 -13.97 12.96
C GLN A 67 6.11 -12.60 13.63
N ALA A 68 7.33 -12.08 13.67
CA ALA A 68 7.61 -10.71 14.10
C ALA A 68 7.09 -9.65 13.12
N VAL A 69 6.69 -10.05 11.91
CA VAL A 69 6.15 -9.17 10.87
C VAL A 69 4.66 -9.45 10.70
N GLY A 70 3.84 -8.39 10.72
CA GLY A 70 2.44 -8.42 10.35
C GLY A 70 2.20 -7.72 9.01
N VAL A 71 1.28 -8.25 8.20
CA VAL A 71 0.87 -7.64 6.93
C VAL A 71 -0.63 -7.38 6.96
N VAL A 72 -1.03 -6.14 6.65
CA VAL A 72 -2.44 -5.78 6.45
C VAL A 72 -2.64 -5.53 4.97
N LEU A 73 -3.54 -6.30 4.35
CA LEU A 73 -3.91 -6.09 2.95
C LEU A 73 -5.07 -5.10 2.90
N GLY A 74 -4.75 -3.83 2.65
CA GLY A 74 -5.74 -2.74 2.62
C GLY A 74 -6.88 -2.92 1.60
N ASN A 75 -7.96 -2.14 1.77
CA ASN A 75 -9.11 -2.16 0.86
C ASN A 75 -9.19 -0.85 0.06
N PRO A 76 -9.31 -0.88 -1.29
CA PRO A 76 -9.34 -2.06 -2.18
C PRO A 76 -7.98 -2.34 -2.84
N ASN A 77 -7.38 -3.49 -2.57
CA ASN A 77 -6.25 -4.02 -3.34
C ASN A 77 -6.65 -4.53 -4.75
N VAL A 78 -7.95 -4.69 -5.02
CA VAL A 78 -8.47 -5.26 -6.28
C VAL A 78 -8.60 -4.25 -7.42
N HIS A 79 -8.40 -2.95 -7.15
CA HIS A 79 -8.50 -1.90 -8.18
C HIS A 79 -7.13 -1.52 -8.79
N THR A 80 -6.08 -2.30 -8.52
CA THR A 80 -4.78 -2.16 -9.16
C THR A 80 -4.20 -3.53 -9.52
N MET A 81 -3.43 -3.61 -10.61
CA MET A 81 -2.71 -4.84 -10.97
C MET A 81 -1.69 -5.25 -9.89
N ALA A 82 -1.10 -4.25 -9.23
CA ALA A 82 -0.11 -4.44 -8.18
C ALA A 82 -0.66 -5.28 -7.01
N GLY A 83 -1.92 -5.07 -6.62
CA GLY A 83 -2.55 -5.80 -5.52
C GLY A 83 -2.80 -7.28 -5.81
N SER A 84 -2.82 -7.69 -7.08
CA SER A 84 -2.85 -9.11 -7.45
C SER A 84 -1.45 -9.72 -7.62
N LEU A 85 -0.48 -8.93 -8.10
CA LEU A 85 0.84 -9.45 -8.49
C LEU A 85 1.84 -9.52 -7.33
N TYR A 86 1.90 -8.50 -6.48
CA TYR A 86 2.99 -8.39 -5.50
C TYR A 86 2.73 -9.05 -4.15
N PRO A 87 1.51 -9.06 -3.58
CA PRO A 87 1.29 -9.65 -2.26
C PRO A 87 1.69 -11.12 -2.14
N PRO A 88 1.39 -12.03 -3.10
CA PRO A 88 1.84 -13.42 -3.01
C PRO A 88 3.37 -13.55 -2.93
N LEU A 89 4.11 -12.73 -3.69
CA LEU A 89 5.57 -12.71 -3.68
C LEU A 89 6.12 -12.20 -2.34
N LEU A 90 5.58 -11.09 -1.84
CA LEU A 90 6.00 -10.49 -0.58
C LEU A 90 5.71 -11.42 0.61
N LEU A 91 4.52 -12.02 0.66
CA LEU A 91 4.15 -12.99 1.71
C LEU A 91 5.00 -14.26 1.64
N GLY A 92 5.31 -14.74 0.43
CA GLY A 92 6.23 -15.86 0.21
C GLY A 92 7.64 -15.56 0.74
N ALA A 93 8.14 -14.33 0.55
CA ALA A 93 9.45 -13.91 1.06
C ALA A 93 9.46 -13.74 2.58
N LEU A 94 8.43 -13.08 3.14
CA LEU A 94 8.33 -12.81 4.57
C LEU A 94 8.05 -14.07 5.40
N ARG A 95 7.35 -15.06 4.83
CA ARG A 95 6.93 -16.32 5.48
C ARG A 95 6.15 -16.13 6.79
N THR A 96 5.60 -14.93 7.00
CA THR A 96 4.71 -14.65 8.13
C THR A 96 3.33 -15.25 7.87
N ARG A 97 2.65 -15.70 8.94
CA ARG A 97 1.24 -16.09 8.90
C ARG A 97 0.34 -15.00 9.47
N ASN A 98 0.93 -13.92 9.98
CA ASN A 98 0.22 -12.76 10.52
C ASN A 98 -0.23 -11.86 9.38
N VAL A 99 -1.21 -12.36 8.62
CA VAL A 99 -1.86 -11.65 7.52
C VAL A 99 -3.28 -11.30 7.97
N PHE A 100 -3.60 -10.01 7.93
CA PHE A 100 -4.85 -9.46 8.40
C PHE A 100 -5.60 -8.75 7.26
N THR A 101 -6.92 -8.73 7.37
CA THR A 101 -7.87 -8.17 6.40
C THR A 101 -8.84 -7.22 7.08
#